data_AF-A0A9N8V6Y9-F1
#
_entry.id   AF-A0A9N8V6Y9-F1
#
_cell.length_a   1.000
_cell.length_b   1.000
_cell.length_c   1.000
_cell.angle_alpha   90.00
_cell.angle_beta   90.00
_cell.angle_gamma   90.00
#
_symmetry.space_group_name_H-M   'P 1'
#
loop_
_entity.id
_entity.type
_entity.pdbx_description
1 polymer ?
#
loop_
_entity_poly.entity_id
_entity_poly.type
_entity_poly.pdbx_seq_one_letter_code
_entity_poly.pdbx_strand_id
1 'polypeptide(L)'
;MNILIRFNKRQEDFQNLRLYNDYLEMVEEIAWNLINEVNKKETEALIDKFANENKEIIAHNKRKQDEETKMVNYLNEKEKSEKRLKFENYKKELDEEKKRREKHEAELIEELANSKGSAADILAEKKAMRESSRSQELSNSQIYPSPRDNHLGSWYNNNIEPVEDTSEFDPISSEYLDIDCYTLKDKYYDPYPFFSFTRDSSLIEIIP
;
A
#
# COMPACT_ATOMS: atom_id res chain seq x y z
N MET A 1 -36.31 -10.62 -11.23
CA MET A 1 -35.13 -11.08 -12.02
C MET A 1 -34.41 -9.82 -12.50
N ASN A 2 -33.13 -9.62 -12.19
CA ASN A 2 -32.46 -8.33 -12.44
C ASN A 2 -31.82 -8.30 -13.83
N ILE A 3 -32.44 -7.58 -14.78
CA ILE A 3 -32.10 -7.58 -16.21
C ILE A 3 -30.68 -7.03 -16.48
N LEU A 4 -30.26 -6.04 -15.70
CA LEU A 4 -28.94 -5.39 -15.79
C LEU A 4 -27.77 -6.36 -15.52
N ILE A 5 -28.01 -7.42 -14.76
CA ILE A 5 -26.99 -8.44 -14.47
C ILE A 5 -26.83 -9.41 -15.67
N ARG A 6 -27.88 -9.57 -16.49
CA ARG A 6 -27.90 -10.48 -17.65
C ARG A 6 -27.42 -9.82 -18.94
N PHE A 7 -27.70 -8.52 -19.11
CA PHE A 7 -27.33 -7.72 -20.28
C PHE A 7 -26.22 -6.72 -19.90
N ASN A 8 -24.96 -7.17 -19.95
CA ASN A 8 -23.80 -6.40 -19.50
C ASN A 8 -22.80 -6.10 -20.63
N LYS A 9 -23.29 -5.87 -21.86
CA LYS A 9 -22.44 -5.42 -22.97
C LYS A 9 -22.33 -3.89 -22.95
N ARG A 10 -21.11 -3.36 -23.04
CA ARG A 10 -20.83 -1.92 -23.09
C ARG A 10 -20.67 -1.47 -24.54
N GLN A 11 -20.73 -0.16 -24.81
CA GLN A 11 -20.58 0.37 -26.18
C GLN A 11 -19.28 -0.12 -26.86
N GLU A 12 -18.23 -0.31 -26.07
CA GLU A 12 -16.91 -0.80 -26.47
C GLU A 12 -16.94 -2.22 -27.07
N ASP A 13 -17.97 -3.02 -26.76
CA ASP A 13 -18.12 -4.40 -27.25
C ASP A 13 -18.77 -4.48 -28.65
N PHE A 14 -19.15 -3.33 -29.24
CA PHE A 14 -19.82 -3.25 -30.52
C PHE A 14 -18.97 -2.50 -31.55
N GLN A 15 -19.00 -2.98 -32.80
CA GLN A 15 -18.22 -2.40 -33.89
C GLN A 15 -18.70 -1.00 -34.30
N ASN A 16 -19.97 -0.67 -34.05
CA ASN A 16 -20.59 0.59 -34.45
C ASN A 16 -21.61 1.05 -33.41
N LEU A 17 -21.74 2.37 -33.25
CA LEU A 17 -22.70 3.01 -32.34
C LEU A 17 -24.15 2.60 -32.66
N ARG A 18 -24.46 2.38 -33.93
CA ARG A 18 -25.79 1.93 -34.37
C ARG A 18 -26.18 0.57 -33.77
N LEU A 19 -25.24 -0.38 -33.76
CA LEU A 19 -25.46 -1.71 -33.18
C LEU A 19 -25.62 -1.65 -31.65
N TYR A 20 -24.94 -0.72 -31.00
CA TYR A 20 -25.13 -0.46 -29.58
C TYR A 20 -26.51 0.14 -29.29
N ASN A 21 -26.98 1.08 -30.12
CA ASN A 21 -28.32 1.64 -29.99
C ASN A 21 -29.42 0.59 -30.25
N ASP A 22 -29.27 -0.23 -31.29
CA ASP A 22 -30.18 -1.35 -31.57
C ASP A 22 -30.22 -2.35 -30.40
N TYR A 23 -29.08 -2.58 -29.73
CA TYR A 23 -28.99 -3.41 -28.53
C TYR A 23 -29.69 -2.77 -27.31
N LEU A 24 -29.56 -1.47 -27.10
CA LEU A 24 -30.26 -0.76 -26.02
C LEU A 24 -31.78 -0.77 -26.24
N GLU A 25 -32.24 -0.56 -27.48
CA GLU A 25 -33.65 -0.63 -27.85
C GLU A 25 -34.22 -2.03 -27.60
N MET A 26 -33.48 -3.08 -27.96
CA MET A 26 -33.85 -4.47 -27.65
C MET A 26 -33.94 -4.72 -26.13
N VAL A 27 -33.00 -4.19 -25.33
CA VAL A 27 -33.04 -4.35 -23.86
C VAL A 27 -34.23 -3.61 -23.25
N GLU A 28 -34.57 -2.42 -23.76
CA GLU A 28 -35.74 -1.65 -23.34
C GLU A 28 -37.04 -2.38 -23.66
N GLU A 29 -37.15 -2.94 -24.87
CA GLU A 29 -38.32 -3.72 -25.30
C GLU A 29 -38.49 -5.00 -24.44
N ILE A 30 -37.38 -5.69 -24.14
CA ILE A 30 -37.37 -6.84 -23.23
C ILE A 30 -37.79 -6.45 -21.81
N ALA A 31 -37.30 -5.32 -21.29
CA ALA A 31 -37.67 -4.82 -19.97
C ALA A 31 -39.15 -4.41 -19.92
N TRP A 32 -39.65 -3.73 -20.95
CA TRP A 32 -41.03 -3.32 -21.08
C TRP A 32 -41.99 -4.51 -21.15
N ASN A 33 -41.66 -5.53 -21.94
CA ASN A 33 -42.42 -6.78 -22.04
C ASN A 33 -42.43 -7.54 -20.70
N LEU A 34 -41.31 -7.55 -19.95
CA LEU A 34 -41.24 -8.21 -18.65
C LEU A 34 -42.05 -7.48 -17.57
N ILE A 35 -42.09 -6.14 -17.60
CA ILE A 35 -42.88 -5.30 -16.68
C ILE A 35 -44.38 -5.45 -16.95
N ASN A 36 -44.77 -5.50 -18.22
CA ASN A 36 -46.18 -5.57 -18.61
C ASN A 36 -46.73 -7.00 -18.75
N GLU A 37 -45.88 -8.02 -18.50
CA GLU A 37 -46.21 -9.45 -18.63
C GLU A 37 -46.74 -9.88 -20.02
N VAL A 38 -46.46 -9.07 -21.04
CA VAL A 38 -46.80 -9.36 -22.43
C VAL A 38 -45.64 -10.13 -23.07
N ASN A 39 -45.93 -11.27 -23.72
CA ASN A 39 -44.95 -12.08 -24.47
C ASN A 39 -43.70 -12.61 -23.70
N LYS A 40 -43.82 -12.93 -22.40
CA LYS A 40 -42.75 -13.62 -21.60
C LYS A 40 -42.05 -14.77 -22.33
N LYS A 41 -42.78 -15.58 -23.09
CA LYS A 41 -42.23 -16.76 -23.81
C LYS A 41 -41.29 -16.41 -24.97
N GLU A 42 -41.58 -15.38 -25.75
CA GLU A 42 -40.71 -14.98 -26.86
C GLU A 42 -39.42 -14.34 -26.34
N THR A 43 -39.56 -13.52 -25.30
CA THR A 43 -38.42 -12.91 -24.60
C THR A 43 -37.53 -13.96 -23.93
N GLU A 44 -38.09 -14.97 -23.27
CA GLU A 44 -37.34 -16.10 -22.71
C GLU A 44 -36.61 -16.90 -23.80
N ALA A 45 -37.25 -17.15 -24.95
CA ALA A 45 -36.61 -17.84 -26.07
C ALA A 45 -35.43 -17.06 -26.68
N LEU A 46 -35.54 -15.72 -26.75
CA LEU A 46 -34.45 -14.86 -27.20
C LEU A 46 -33.29 -14.86 -26.21
N ILE A 47 -33.60 -14.79 -24.91
CA ILE A 47 -32.62 -14.86 -23.82
C ILE A 47 -31.89 -16.21 -23.83
N ASP A 48 -32.59 -17.32 -24.04
CA ASP A 48 -31.98 -18.66 -24.08
C ASP A 48 -31.06 -18.85 -25.29
N LYS A 49 -31.44 -18.33 -26.47
CA LYS A 49 -30.55 -18.29 -27.64
C LYS A 49 -29.28 -17.49 -27.33
N PHE A 50 -29.44 -16.29 -26.80
CA PHE A 50 -28.32 -15.40 -26.50
C PHE A 50 -27.42 -15.95 -25.38
N ALA A 51 -28.01 -16.65 -24.41
CA ALA A 51 -27.29 -17.33 -23.34
C ALA A 51 -26.48 -18.53 -23.86
N ASN A 52 -27.02 -19.31 -24.79
CA ASN A 52 -26.29 -20.41 -25.42
C ASN A 52 -25.15 -19.92 -26.30
N GLU A 53 -25.38 -18.91 -27.13
CA GLU A 53 -24.37 -18.34 -28.03
C GLU A 53 -23.23 -17.67 -27.26
N ASN A 54 -23.52 -16.99 -26.14
CA ASN A 54 -22.48 -16.34 -25.32
C ASN A 54 -21.92 -17.25 -24.21
N LYS A 55 -22.40 -18.48 -24.05
CA LYS A 55 -21.95 -19.37 -22.97
C LYS A 55 -20.45 -19.62 -23.01
N GLU A 56 -19.91 -19.82 -24.21
CA GLU A 56 -18.48 -20.05 -24.42
C GLU A 56 -17.65 -18.80 -24.13
N ILE A 57 -18.14 -17.62 -24.54
CA ILE A 57 -17.49 -16.33 -24.27
C ILE A 57 -17.48 -16.04 -22.76
N ILE A 58 -18.61 -16.27 -22.08
CA ILE A 58 -18.71 -16.11 -20.63
C ILE A 58 -17.77 -17.08 -19.91
N ALA A 59 -17.73 -18.35 -20.34
CA ALA A 59 -16.83 -19.34 -19.76
C ALA A 59 -15.36 -18.98 -19.99
N HIS A 60 -15.02 -18.49 -21.18
CA HIS A 60 -13.68 -18.02 -21.51
C HIS A 60 -13.27 -16.81 -20.65
N ASN A 61 -14.12 -15.79 -20.58
CA ASN A 61 -13.84 -14.59 -19.78
C ASN A 61 -13.75 -14.91 -18.30
N LYS A 62 -14.58 -15.81 -17.79
CA LYS A 62 -14.51 -16.28 -16.41
C LYS A 62 -13.19 -16.99 -16.12
N ARG A 63 -12.74 -17.90 -16.99
CA ARG A 63 -11.43 -18.56 -16.83
C ARG A 63 -10.29 -17.54 -16.82
N LYS A 64 -10.32 -16.57 -17.74
CA LYS A 64 -9.32 -15.51 -17.79
C LYS A 64 -9.30 -14.68 -16.51
N GLN A 65 -10.47 -14.29 -15.99
CA GLN A 65 -10.60 -13.57 -14.73
C GLN A 65 -10.07 -14.40 -13.54
N ASP A 66 -10.36 -15.70 -13.50
CA ASP A 66 -9.87 -16.61 -12.47
C ASP A 66 -8.33 -16.74 -12.52
N GLU A 67 -7.75 -16.80 -13.72
CA GLU A 67 -6.30 -16.82 -13.94
C GLU A 67 -5.62 -15.51 -13.51
N GLU A 68 -6.17 -14.36 -13.93
CA GLU A 68 -5.68 -13.03 -13.53
C GLU A 68 -5.75 -12.86 -12.01
N THR A 69 -6.86 -13.28 -11.38
CA THR A 69 -7.03 -13.22 -9.93
C THR A 69 -5.98 -14.08 -9.20
N LYS A 70 -5.73 -15.29 -9.69
CA LYS A 70 -4.67 -16.16 -9.14
C LYS A 70 -3.29 -15.53 -9.26
N MET A 71 -2.97 -14.94 -10.40
CA MET A 71 -1.69 -14.27 -10.62
C MET A 71 -1.50 -13.09 -9.67
N VAL A 72 -2.51 -12.23 -9.53
CA VAL A 72 -2.49 -11.08 -8.60
C VAL A 72 -2.30 -11.55 -7.16
N ASN A 73 -3.02 -12.58 -6.73
CA ASN A 73 -2.88 -13.14 -5.39
C ASN A 73 -1.47 -13.69 -5.15
N TYR A 74 -0.91 -14.42 -6.10
CA TYR A 74 0.45 -14.94 -6.02
C TYR A 74 1.49 -13.82 -5.87
N LEU A 75 1.39 -12.74 -6.66
CA LEU A 75 2.29 -11.59 -6.56
C LEU A 75 2.18 -10.90 -5.20
N ASN A 76 0.95 -10.69 -4.71
CA ASN A 76 0.70 -10.10 -3.40
C ASN A 76 1.26 -10.96 -2.25
N GLU A 77 1.13 -12.29 -2.33
CA GLU A 77 1.69 -13.21 -1.35
C GLU A 77 3.22 -13.19 -1.37
N LYS A 78 3.82 -13.17 -2.57
CA LYS A 78 5.26 -13.05 -2.73
C LYS A 78 5.77 -11.74 -2.12
N GLU A 79 5.16 -10.60 -2.44
CA GLU A 79 5.54 -9.30 -1.87
C GLU A 79 5.42 -9.30 -0.34
N LYS A 80 4.33 -9.86 0.21
CA LYS A 80 4.15 -9.98 1.66
C LYS A 80 5.22 -10.86 2.30
N SER A 81 5.59 -11.99 1.68
CA SER A 81 6.62 -12.88 2.22
C SER A 81 8.02 -12.23 2.17
N GLU A 82 8.35 -11.49 1.10
CA GLU A 82 9.58 -10.73 1.00
C GLU A 82 9.67 -9.62 2.06
N LYS A 83 8.59 -8.86 2.26
CA LYS A 83 8.52 -7.84 3.32
C LYS A 83 8.68 -8.45 4.71
N ARG A 84 8.04 -9.60 4.96
CA ARG A 84 8.20 -10.34 6.23
C ARG A 84 9.64 -10.78 6.44
N LEU A 85 10.27 -11.37 5.43
CA LEU A 85 11.66 -11.82 5.52
C LEU A 85 12.62 -10.66 5.78
N LYS A 86 12.45 -9.54 5.06
CA LYS A 86 13.23 -8.32 5.28
C LYS A 86 13.07 -7.80 6.71
N PHE A 87 11.83 -7.74 7.20
CA PHE A 87 11.54 -7.29 8.56
C PHE A 87 12.14 -8.23 9.62
N GLU A 88 12.04 -9.54 9.43
CA GLU A 88 12.65 -10.52 10.34
C GLU A 88 14.17 -10.44 10.37
N ASN A 89 14.81 -10.28 9.21
CA ASN A 89 16.25 -10.11 9.12
C ASN A 89 16.70 -8.82 9.81
N TYR A 90 16.00 -7.71 9.57
CA TYR A 90 16.25 -6.44 10.23
C TYR A 90 16.12 -6.55 11.76
N LYS A 91 15.08 -7.25 12.23
CA LYS A 91 14.88 -7.49 13.67
C LYS A 91 16.03 -8.31 14.26
N LYS A 92 16.47 -9.37 13.58
CA LYS A 92 17.62 -10.18 14.01
C LYS A 92 18.90 -9.36 14.11
N GLU A 93 19.18 -8.53 13.10
CA GLU A 93 20.35 -7.65 13.09
C GLU A 93 20.33 -6.66 14.26
N LEU A 94 19.17 -6.05 14.55
CA LEU A 94 19.00 -5.20 15.72
C LEU A 94 19.26 -5.93 17.05
N ASP A 95 18.76 -7.16 17.19
CA ASP A 95 18.95 -7.97 18.40
C ASP A 95 20.42 -8.43 18.54
N GLU A 96 21.10 -8.75 17.44
CA GLU A 96 22.53 -9.07 17.43
C GLU A 96 23.40 -7.87 17.80
N GLU A 97 23.08 -6.68 17.27
CA GLU A 97 23.79 -5.44 17.61
C GLU A 97 23.60 -5.07 19.09
N LYS A 98 22.40 -5.27 19.65
CA LYS A 98 22.16 -5.10 21.10
C LYS A 98 23.02 -6.05 21.92
N LYS A 99 23.03 -7.34 21.58
CA LYS A 99 23.87 -8.34 22.28
C LYS A 99 25.36 -8.02 22.17
N ARG A 100 25.82 -7.53 21.01
CA ARG A 100 27.21 -7.10 20.83
C ARG A 100 27.54 -5.91 21.72
N ARG A 101 26.63 -4.94 21.82
CA ARG A 101 26.77 -3.78 22.72
C ARG A 101 26.82 -4.22 24.18
N GLU A 102 25.89 -5.07 24.62
CA GLU A 102 25.86 -5.59 25.99
C GLU A 102 27.13 -6.37 26.34
N LYS A 103 27.63 -7.21 25.42
CA LYS A 103 28.91 -7.92 25.61
C LYS A 103 30.07 -6.95 25.73
N HIS A 104 30.17 -5.97 24.83
CA HIS A 104 31.23 -4.98 24.85
C HIS A 104 31.18 -4.12 26.14
N GLU A 105 29.98 -3.78 26.61
CA GLU A 105 29.79 -3.09 27.90
C GLU A 105 30.24 -3.96 29.08
N ALA A 106 29.88 -5.25 29.08
CA ALA A 106 30.31 -6.19 30.13
C ALA A 106 31.83 -6.39 30.14
N GLU A 107 32.46 -6.56 28.98
CA GLU A 107 33.91 -6.67 28.82
C GLU A 107 34.64 -5.42 29.33
N LEU A 108 34.10 -4.22 29.03
CA LEU A 108 34.64 -2.97 29.53
C LEU A 108 34.55 -2.89 31.07
N ILE A 109 33.43 -3.32 31.65
CA ILE A 109 33.24 -3.36 33.11
C ILE A 109 34.25 -4.34 33.73
N GLU A 110 34.44 -5.52 33.14
CA GLU A 110 35.40 -6.51 33.62
C GLU A 110 36.85 -5.97 33.57
N GLU A 111 37.23 -5.33 32.47
CA GLU A 111 38.54 -4.69 32.30
C GLU A 111 38.77 -3.59 33.34
N LEU A 112 37.76 -2.75 33.59
CA LEU A 112 37.80 -1.72 34.63
C LEU A 112 37.87 -2.32 36.05
N ALA A 113 37.25 -3.48 36.29
CA ALA A 113 37.27 -4.14 37.59
C ALA A 113 38.58 -4.88 37.89
N ASN A 114 39.19 -5.49 36.87
CA ASN A 114 40.40 -6.32 37.02
C ASN A 114 41.70 -5.52 36.87
N SER A 115 41.69 -4.41 36.13
CA SER A 115 42.90 -3.61 35.91
C SER A 115 43.24 -2.71 37.10
N LYS A 116 44.53 -2.48 37.31
CA LYS A 116 45.06 -1.59 38.37
C LYS A 116 45.40 -0.19 37.85
N GLY A 117 45.04 0.12 36.60
CA GLY A 117 45.29 1.41 35.95
C GLY A 117 44.24 2.46 36.34
N SER A 118 44.51 3.73 36.05
CA SER A 118 43.51 4.78 36.21
C SER A 118 42.37 4.56 35.21
N ALA A 119 41.13 4.54 35.69
CA ALA A 119 39.95 4.34 34.84
C ALA A 119 39.84 5.36 33.68
N ALA A 120 40.42 6.56 33.87
CA ALA A 120 40.45 7.59 32.85
C ALA A 120 41.30 7.21 31.63
N ASP A 121 42.42 6.50 31.83
CA ASP A 121 43.33 6.12 30.75
C ASP A 121 42.72 5.01 29.89
N ILE A 122 42.03 4.05 30.51
CA ILE A 122 41.36 2.91 29.85
C ILE A 122 40.19 3.40 28.98
N LEU A 123 39.40 4.35 29.48
CA LEU A 123 38.29 4.94 28.73
C LEU A 123 38.78 5.80 27.55
N ALA A 124 39.88 6.52 27.72
CA ALA A 124 40.49 7.32 26.64
C ALA A 124 41.01 6.43 25.51
N GLU A 125 41.66 5.31 25.83
CA GLU A 125 42.15 4.34 24.85
C GLU A 125 41.00 3.72 24.04
N LYS A 126 39.94 3.23 24.71
CA LYS A 126 38.77 2.64 24.02
C LYS A 126 38.01 3.67 23.18
N LYS A 127 37.94 4.93 23.60
CA LYS A 127 37.32 6.01 22.84
C LYS A 127 38.10 6.31 21.56
N ALA A 128 39.42 6.42 21.64
CA ALA A 128 40.28 6.61 20.48
C ALA A 128 40.17 5.44 19.49
N MET A 129 40.10 4.20 20.01
CA MET A 129 39.92 3.01 19.19
C MET A 129 38.57 3.01 18.46
N ARG A 130 37.47 3.32 19.14
CA ARG A 130 36.13 3.44 18.53
C ARG A 130 36.02 4.56 17.49
N GLU A 131 36.67 5.70 17.71
CA GLU A 131 36.67 6.82 16.75
C GLU A 131 37.41 6.46 15.45
N SER A 132 38.50 5.69 15.55
CA SER A 132 39.23 5.19 14.38
C SER A 132 38.40 4.18 13.56
N SER A 133 37.75 3.21 14.21
CA SER A 133 36.88 2.22 13.55
C SER A 133 35.63 2.85 12.93
N ARG A 134 35.01 3.82 13.61
CA ARG A 134 33.82 4.53 13.11
C ARG A 134 34.09 5.33 11.83
N SER A 135 35.30 5.87 11.71
CA SER A 135 35.75 6.60 10.51
C SER A 135 35.90 5.67 9.30
N GLN A 136 36.24 4.40 9.52
CA GLN A 136 36.33 3.35 8.50
C GLN A 136 34.96 2.78 8.11
N GLU A 137 33.99 2.73 9.03
CA GLU A 137 32.63 2.24 8.74
C GLU A 137 31.80 3.24 7.92
N LEU A 138 31.99 4.55 8.15
CA LEU A 138 31.28 5.62 7.44
C LEU A 138 31.61 5.72 5.94
N SER A 139 32.78 5.22 5.50
CA SER A 139 33.12 5.16 4.07
C SER A 139 32.45 3.98 3.34
N ASN A 140 31.93 3.00 4.08
CA ASN A 140 31.34 1.77 3.54
C ASN A 140 29.79 1.76 3.54
N SER A 141 29.13 2.72 4.20
CA SER A 141 27.67 2.80 4.24
C SER A 141 27.10 3.59 3.06
N GLN A 142 26.96 2.94 1.90
CA GLN A 142 26.18 3.44 0.74
C GLN A 142 24.93 2.59 0.47
N ILE A 143 24.42 1.87 1.46
CA ILE A 143 23.25 0.99 1.29
C ILE A 143 22.21 1.30 2.37
N TYR A 144 21.54 2.44 2.23
CA TYR A 144 20.21 2.63 2.79
C TYR A 144 19.29 3.00 1.64
N PRO A 145 18.27 2.19 1.30
CA PRO A 145 17.21 2.68 0.45
C PRO A 145 16.46 3.74 1.26
N SER A 146 16.64 5.00 0.88
CA SER A 146 15.77 6.10 1.30
C SER A 146 14.32 5.68 1.03
N PRO A 147 13.35 5.89 1.94
CA PRO A 147 11.94 5.57 1.74
C PRO A 147 11.24 6.25 0.55
N ARG A 148 11.98 6.93 -0.34
CA ARG A 148 11.51 7.32 -1.67
C ARG A 148 11.62 6.14 -2.63
N ASP A 149 10.89 5.07 -2.35
CA ASP A 149 10.54 4.12 -3.41
C ASP A 149 9.59 4.86 -4.36
N ASN A 150 10.14 5.27 -5.50
CA ASN A 150 9.48 5.91 -6.64
C ASN A 150 8.45 4.97 -7.31
N HIS A 151 7.49 4.45 -6.55
CA HIS A 151 6.37 3.69 -7.12
C HIS A 151 5.20 4.59 -7.54
N LEU A 152 5.24 5.88 -7.21
CA LEU A 152 4.27 6.85 -7.73
C LEU A 152 4.60 7.23 -9.19
N GLY A 153 5.88 7.44 -9.53
CA GLY A 153 6.30 7.86 -10.86
C GLY A 153 6.02 6.84 -11.98
N SER A 154 6.02 5.54 -11.66
CA SER A 154 5.76 4.48 -12.65
C SER A 154 4.28 4.35 -13.02
N TRP A 155 3.35 4.87 -12.22
CA TRP A 155 1.91 4.84 -12.51
C TRP A 155 1.49 5.97 -13.46
N TYR A 156 2.15 7.13 -13.36
CA TYR A 156 1.86 8.31 -14.20
C TYR A 156 2.48 8.25 -15.60
N ASN A 157 3.50 7.41 -15.83
CA ASN A 157 4.36 7.53 -17.00
C ASN A 157 3.84 6.85 -18.29
N ASN A 158 2.60 6.36 -18.32
CA ASN A 158 2.13 5.59 -19.47
C ASN A 158 1.01 6.21 -20.31
N ASN A 159 0.37 7.34 -19.97
CA ASN A 159 -0.65 7.97 -20.85
C ASN A 159 -1.05 9.43 -20.51
N ILE A 160 -0.19 10.25 -19.91
CA ILE A 160 -0.54 11.65 -19.60
C ILE A 160 0.30 12.58 -20.46
N GLU A 161 -0.36 13.31 -21.36
CA GLU A 161 0.28 14.40 -22.11
C GLU A 161 0.86 15.44 -21.13
N PRO A 162 2.05 15.99 -21.40
CA PRO A 162 2.69 16.97 -20.52
C PRO A 162 1.86 18.25 -20.53
N VAL A 163 1.00 18.41 -19.52
CA VAL A 163 0.39 19.70 -19.22
C VAL A 163 1.45 20.54 -18.52
N GLU A 164 1.90 21.63 -19.15
CA GLU A 164 2.74 22.62 -18.49
C GLU A 164 1.93 23.28 -17.37
N ASP A 165 2.06 22.73 -16.16
CA ASP A 165 1.52 23.34 -14.96
C ASP A 165 2.37 24.56 -14.60
N THR A 166 1.94 25.72 -15.06
CA THR A 166 2.57 27.02 -14.78
C THR A 166 2.19 27.57 -13.41
N SER A 167 1.42 26.82 -12.62
CA SER A 167 1.11 27.22 -11.25
C SER A 167 2.36 27.04 -10.37
N GLU A 168 2.88 28.16 -9.90
CA GLU A 168 3.99 28.18 -8.95
C GLU A 168 3.54 27.46 -7.67
N PHE A 169 4.09 26.27 -7.43
CA PHE A 169 3.75 25.44 -6.28
C PHE A 169 4.08 26.20 -4.99
N ASP A 170 3.05 26.72 -4.34
CA ASP A 170 3.18 27.41 -3.07
C ASP A 170 2.88 26.43 -1.92
N PRO A 171 3.89 26.05 -1.12
CA PRO A 171 3.75 25.08 -0.04
C PRO A 171 2.91 25.58 1.14
N ILE A 172 2.54 26.86 1.17
CA ILE A 172 1.74 27.47 2.24
C ILE A 172 0.30 27.78 1.78
N SER A 173 0.05 28.00 0.49
CA SER A 173 -1.29 28.31 -0.04
C SER A 173 -2.08 27.13 -0.55
N SER A 174 -1.80 25.91 -0.06
CA SER A 174 -2.74 24.80 -0.21
C SER A 174 -4.12 25.26 0.26
N GLU A 175 -5.05 25.46 -0.67
CA GLU A 175 -6.48 25.55 -0.38
C GLU A 175 -6.86 24.21 0.23
N TYR A 176 -6.74 24.11 1.56
CA TYR A 176 -7.33 23.02 2.30
C TYR A 176 -8.83 23.10 2.06
N LEU A 177 -9.33 22.26 1.15
CA LEU A 177 -10.76 21.96 1.11
C LEU A 177 -11.12 21.46 2.49
N ASP A 178 -12.07 22.11 3.16
CA ASP A 178 -12.62 21.63 4.42
C ASP A 178 -13.22 20.23 4.15
N ILE A 179 -12.51 19.20 4.58
CA ILE A 179 -12.94 17.81 4.44
C ILE A 179 -14.02 17.58 5.50
N ASP A 180 -15.28 17.81 5.14
CA ASP A 180 -16.46 17.70 6.02
C ASP A 180 -16.82 16.25 6.44
N CYS A 181 -15.94 15.26 6.30
CA CYS A 181 -16.31 13.84 6.46
C CYS A 181 -15.52 13.04 7.49
N TYR A 182 -14.98 13.66 8.55
CA TYR A 182 -14.51 12.92 9.72
C TYR A 182 -15.47 13.04 10.91
N THR A 183 -15.62 11.94 11.64
CA THR A 183 -16.23 11.93 12.98
C THR A 183 -15.10 11.80 14.00
N LEU A 184 -14.94 12.80 14.86
CA LEU A 184 -13.98 12.72 15.95
C LEU A 184 -14.42 11.60 16.89
N LYS A 185 -13.60 10.57 17.06
CA LYS A 185 -13.81 9.55 18.08
C LYS A 185 -13.21 10.05 19.39
N ASP A 186 -13.96 9.97 20.49
CA ASP A 186 -13.49 10.36 21.83
C ASP A 186 -12.24 9.59 22.30
N LYS A 187 -12.00 8.40 21.73
CA LYS A 187 -10.86 7.55 22.07
C LYS A 187 -10.24 6.95 20.81
N TYR A 188 -8.94 7.17 20.65
CA TYR A 188 -8.12 6.53 19.63
C TYR A 188 -7.62 5.18 20.16
N TYR A 189 -7.94 4.10 19.46
CA TYR A 189 -7.39 2.78 19.76
C TYR A 189 -6.17 2.54 18.87
N ASP A 190 -4.98 2.59 19.47
CA ASP A 190 -3.73 2.28 18.80
C ASP A 190 -3.53 0.75 18.71
N PRO A 191 -3.48 0.15 17.51
CA PRO A 191 -3.22 -1.27 17.36
C PRO A 191 -1.78 -1.69 17.74
N TYR A 192 -0.88 -0.75 18.03
CA TYR A 192 0.52 -1.00 18.41
C TYR A 192 0.93 -0.26 19.69
N PRO A 193 0.57 -0.78 20.88
CA PRO A 193 0.70 -0.07 22.16
C PRO A 193 2.14 0.12 22.68
N PHE A 194 3.17 -0.31 21.94
CA PHE A 194 4.56 -0.33 22.42
C PHE A 194 5.31 1.00 22.31
N PHE A 195 4.72 2.02 21.67
CA PHE A 195 5.28 3.37 21.61
C PHE A 195 4.36 4.37 22.30
N SER A 196 4.24 4.29 23.62
CA SER A 196 3.66 5.38 24.41
C SER A 196 4.76 6.41 24.71
N PHE A 197 4.72 7.55 24.01
CA PHE A 197 5.39 8.76 24.49
C PHE A 197 4.45 9.42 25.50
N THR A 198 4.69 9.21 26.79
CA THR A 198 4.04 10.00 27.83
C THR A 198 4.56 11.44 27.74
N ARG A 199 3.74 12.36 27.22
CA ARG A 199 3.99 13.80 27.40
C ARG A 199 3.60 14.15 28.84
N ASP A 200 4.57 14.20 29.73
CA ASP A 200 4.39 14.79 31.06
C ASP A 200 3.92 16.24 30.90
N SER A 201 2.72 16.49 31.39
CA SER A 201 1.99 17.76 31.24
C SER A 201 2.23 18.71 32.42
N SER A 202 3.42 18.69 33.01
CA SER A 202 3.69 19.34 34.31
C SER A 202 4.69 20.50 34.28
N LEU A 203 4.92 21.17 33.14
CA LEU A 203 5.73 22.40 33.10
C LEU A 203 5.16 23.43 32.13
N ILE A 204 4.12 24.15 32.55
CA ILE A 204 3.87 25.52 32.12
C ILE A 204 3.49 26.31 33.38
N GLU A 205 4.49 26.76 34.14
CA GLU A 205 4.28 27.87 35.07
C GLU A 205 4.20 29.16 34.26
N ILE A 206 3.01 29.77 34.28
CA ILE A 206 2.78 31.14 33.83
C ILE A 206 3.12 32.04 35.03
N ILE A 207 4.14 32.88 34.90
CA ILE A 207 4.42 33.99 35.81
C ILE A 207 4.02 35.29 35.09
N PRO A 208 3.35 36.24 35.77
CA PRO A 208 2.68 37.41 35.18
C PRO A 208 3.58 38.38 34.42
#